data_AF-A0A6P9ARN7-F1
#
_entry.id   AF-A0A6P9ARN7-F1
#
_cell.length_a   1.000
_cell.length_b   1.000
_cell.length_c   1.000
_cell.angle_alpha   90.00
_cell.angle_beta   90.00
_cell.angle_gamma   90.00
#
_symmetry.space_group_name_H-M   'P 1'
#
loop_
_entity.id
_entity.type
_entity.pdbx_description
1 polymer ?
#
loop_
_entity_poly.entity_id
_entity_poly.type
_entity_poly.pdbx_seq_one_letter_code
_entity_poly.pdbx_strand_id
1 'polypeptide(L)'
;AWCQSPQIKNGKIVAGVSSTYKYNQKVSFECIGGHEMVGSREIHCQVDGTWDPPMPVCEQVVQCPPPPDIQNGICSNQETGVFPSGIFVKYTCNPGYALIGEATLRCTNAGRWSSPAPNCEGTFCDHNISFYKLLKE
;
A
#
# COMPACT_ATOMS: atom_id res chain seq x y z
N ALA A 1 -16.43 -35.32 -17.94
CA ALA A 1 -15.99 -35.51 -16.55
C ALA A 1 -16.58 -34.40 -15.68
N TRP A 2 -16.27 -34.36 -14.38
CA TRP A 2 -16.80 -33.38 -13.43
C TRP A 2 -15.65 -32.68 -12.72
N CYS A 3 -15.76 -31.36 -12.53
CA CYS A 3 -14.77 -30.63 -11.76
C CYS A 3 -15.16 -30.66 -10.27
N GLN A 4 -14.15 -30.85 -9.42
CA GLN A 4 -14.31 -30.74 -7.97
C GLN A 4 -14.26 -29.28 -7.53
N SER A 5 -14.84 -29.00 -6.36
CA SER A 5 -14.85 -27.65 -5.79
C SER A 5 -13.45 -27.06 -5.67
N PRO A 6 -13.18 -25.94 -6.38
CA PRO A 6 -11.84 -25.37 -6.42
C PRO A 6 -11.47 -24.75 -5.08
N GLN A 7 -10.23 -24.97 -4.64
CA GLN A 7 -9.69 -24.36 -3.42
C GLN A 7 -8.75 -23.22 -3.81
N ILE A 8 -9.00 -22.03 -3.28
CA ILE A 8 -8.17 -20.84 -3.51
C ILE A 8 -7.58 -20.36 -2.18
N LYS A 9 -6.26 -20.27 -2.12
CA LYS A 9 -5.57 -19.74 -0.93
C LYS A 9 -5.75 -18.22 -0.88
N ASN A 10 -6.03 -17.67 0.31
CA ASN A 10 -6.26 -16.24 0.53
C ASN A 10 -7.38 -15.66 -0.37
N GLY A 11 -8.35 -16.49 -0.74
CA GLY A 11 -9.53 -16.09 -1.50
C GLY A 11 -10.75 -16.88 -1.09
N LYS A 12 -11.89 -16.55 -1.69
CA LYS A 12 -13.19 -17.20 -1.48
C LYS A 12 -13.96 -17.30 -2.80
N ILE A 13 -14.78 -18.34 -2.92
CA ILE A 13 -15.78 -18.41 -3.99
C ILE A 13 -16.92 -17.46 -3.63
N VAL A 14 -17.23 -16.53 -4.52
CA VAL A 14 -18.30 -15.54 -4.34
C VAL A 14 -19.52 -15.81 -5.20
N ALA A 15 -19.39 -16.63 -6.24
CA ALA A 15 -20.50 -17.06 -7.08
C ALA A 15 -20.31 -18.49 -7.57
N GLY A 16 -21.42 -19.22 -7.72
CA GLY A 16 -21.40 -20.61 -8.19
C GLY A 16 -20.87 -21.60 -7.15
N VAL A 17 -21.15 -21.42 -5.86
CA VAL A 17 -20.70 -22.34 -4.81
C VAL A 17 -21.37 -23.70 -4.98
N SER A 18 -20.58 -24.77 -5.17
CA SER A 18 -21.03 -26.16 -5.27
C SER A 18 -19.90 -27.11 -4.86
N SER A 19 -20.24 -28.34 -4.53
CA SER A 19 -19.27 -29.42 -4.28
C SER A 19 -18.70 -29.99 -5.60
N THR A 20 -19.49 -29.98 -6.67
CA THR A 20 -19.14 -30.52 -7.99
C THR A 20 -19.75 -29.70 -9.12
N TYR A 21 -19.11 -29.75 -10.30
CA TYR A 21 -19.45 -28.92 -11.46
C TYR A 21 -19.48 -29.72 -12.76
N LYS A 22 -20.52 -29.48 -13.55
CA LYS A 22 -20.70 -29.96 -14.93
C LYS A 22 -20.00 -29.04 -15.92
N TYR A 23 -19.81 -29.57 -17.12
CA TYR A 23 -19.34 -28.81 -18.28
C TYR A 23 -20.01 -27.43 -18.37
N ASN A 24 -19.17 -26.41 -18.58
CA ASN A 24 -19.53 -25.01 -18.74
C ASN A 24 -20.17 -24.33 -17.50
N GLN A 25 -20.26 -25.01 -16.35
CA GLN A 25 -20.60 -24.34 -15.09
C GLN A 25 -19.41 -23.50 -14.62
N LYS A 26 -19.74 -22.32 -14.08
CA LYS A 26 -18.78 -21.26 -13.75
C LYS A 26 -18.68 -21.03 -12.26
N VAL A 27 -17.51 -20.56 -11.84
CA VAL A 27 -17.21 -20.19 -10.46
C VAL A 27 -16.46 -18.86 -10.48
N SER A 28 -16.84 -17.95 -9.60
CA SER A 28 -16.16 -16.66 -9.46
C SER A 28 -15.50 -16.53 -8.10
N PHE A 29 -14.32 -15.93 -8.08
CA PHE A 29 -13.52 -15.76 -6.87
C PHE A 29 -13.39 -14.28 -6.46
N GLU A 30 -12.99 -14.09 -5.22
CA GLU A 30 -12.54 -12.81 -4.67
C GLU A 30 -11.42 -13.07 -3.68
N CYS A 31 -10.37 -12.24 -3.71
CA CYS A 31 -9.28 -12.33 -2.74
C CYS A 31 -9.69 -11.68 -1.41
N ILE A 32 -9.17 -12.22 -0.30
CA ILE A 32 -9.35 -11.58 1.01
C ILE A 32 -8.53 -10.29 1.08
N GLY A 33 -8.85 -9.40 2.02
CA GLY A 33 -8.18 -8.11 2.18
C GLY A 33 -6.65 -8.23 2.25
N GLY A 34 -5.95 -7.26 1.64
CA GLY A 34 -4.49 -7.25 1.55
C GLY A 34 -3.91 -8.19 0.48
N HIS A 35 -4.75 -8.81 -0.35
CA HIS A 35 -4.33 -9.63 -1.48
C HIS A 35 -4.96 -9.14 -2.79
N GLU A 36 -4.24 -9.30 -3.89
CA GLU A 36 -4.68 -8.97 -5.23
C GLU A 36 -4.73 -10.24 -6.09
N MET A 37 -5.70 -10.28 -7.02
CA MET A 37 -5.92 -11.44 -7.87
C MET A 37 -5.00 -11.40 -9.10
N VAL A 38 -4.22 -12.47 -9.27
CA VAL A 38 -3.45 -12.73 -10.49
C VAL A 38 -4.14 -13.85 -11.26
N GLY A 39 -4.53 -13.57 -12.50
CA GLY A 39 -5.27 -14.49 -13.36
C GLY A 39 -6.75 -14.11 -13.50
N SER A 40 -7.59 -15.10 -13.77
CA SER A 40 -9.00 -14.86 -14.11
C SER A 40 -9.90 -14.96 -12.89
N ARG A 41 -10.76 -13.95 -12.71
CA ARG A 41 -11.78 -13.93 -11.65
C ARG A 41 -12.82 -15.03 -11.78
N GLU A 42 -13.08 -15.47 -13.00
CA GLU A 42 -14.06 -16.50 -13.33
C GLU A 42 -13.38 -17.63 -14.10
N ILE A 43 -13.73 -18.86 -13.73
CA ILE A 43 -13.32 -20.08 -14.41
C ILE A 43 -14.55 -20.93 -14.72
N HIS A 44 -14.43 -21.85 -15.67
CA HIS A 44 -15.47 -22.80 -16.04
C HIS A 44 -14.94 -24.22 -16.16
N CYS A 45 -15.83 -25.18 -15.90
CA CYS A 45 -15.48 -26.59 -15.95
C CYS A 45 -15.47 -27.09 -17.41
N GLN A 46 -14.35 -27.69 -17.82
CA GLN A 46 -14.15 -28.27 -19.15
C GLN A 46 -14.71 -29.68 -19.26
N VAL A 47 -14.80 -30.20 -20.50
CA VAL A 47 -15.32 -31.55 -20.77
C VAL A 47 -14.49 -32.66 -20.12
N ASP A 48 -13.19 -32.43 -19.99
CA ASP A 48 -12.21 -33.33 -19.38
C ASP A 48 -12.17 -33.24 -17.85
N GLY A 49 -12.96 -32.35 -17.24
CA GLY A 49 -13.03 -32.18 -15.79
C GLY A 49 -11.93 -31.26 -15.23
N THR A 50 -11.25 -30.51 -16.10
CA THR A 50 -10.31 -29.47 -15.70
C THR A 50 -10.98 -28.09 -15.64
N TRP A 51 -10.32 -27.16 -14.96
CA TRP A 51 -10.76 -25.78 -14.89
C TRP A 51 -10.05 -24.94 -15.95
N ASP A 52 -10.81 -24.12 -16.67
CA ASP A 52 -10.28 -23.18 -17.64
C ASP A 52 -10.97 -21.80 -17.51
N PRO A 53 -10.25 -20.68 -17.62
CA PRO A 53 -8.80 -20.57 -17.48
C PRO A 53 -8.28 -21.17 -16.16
N PRO A 54 -6.95 -21.35 -15.99
CA PRO A 54 -6.39 -21.87 -14.76
C PRO A 54 -6.82 -21.08 -13.52
N MET A 55 -6.82 -21.76 -12.38
CA MET A 55 -7.14 -21.18 -11.07
C MET A 55 -6.37 -19.87 -10.82
N PRO A 56 -7.05 -18.79 -10.39
CA PRO A 56 -6.35 -17.57 -10.01
C PRO A 56 -5.57 -17.74 -8.71
N VAL A 57 -4.55 -16.90 -8.54
CA VAL A 57 -3.75 -16.82 -7.30
C VAL A 57 -4.03 -15.48 -6.63
N CYS A 58 -4.26 -15.50 -5.32
CA CYS A 58 -4.34 -14.28 -4.51
C CYS A 58 -2.97 -13.99 -3.92
N GLU A 59 -2.25 -13.04 -4.51
CA GLU A 59 -0.93 -12.63 -4.08
C GLU A 59 -1.03 -11.52 -3.04
N GLN A 60 -0.14 -11.55 -2.04
CA GLN A 60 -0.14 -10.51 -1.00
C GLN A 60 0.30 -9.18 -1.61
N VAL A 61 -0.48 -8.13 -1.38
CA VAL A 61 -0.11 -6.77 -1.77
C VAL A 61 1.05 -6.31 -0.91
N VAL A 62 2.18 -6.00 -1.55
CA VAL A 62 3.30 -5.37 -0.86
C VAL A 62 2.92 -3.92 -0.57
N GLN A 63 2.90 -3.57 0.72
CA GLN A 63 2.64 -2.22 1.18
C GLN A 63 3.57 -1.84 2.32
N CYS A 64 3.79 -0.55 2.48
CA CYS A 64 4.56 0.01 3.58
C CYS A 64 3.69 0.20 4.83
N PRO A 65 4.31 0.20 6.03
CA PRO A 65 3.59 0.62 7.22
C PRO A 65 3.14 2.08 7.08
N PRO A 66 2.10 2.50 7.82
CA PRO A 66 1.72 3.90 7.88
C PRO A 66 2.94 4.80 8.11
N PRO A 67 3.11 5.89 7.34
CA PRO A 67 4.25 6.76 7.48
C PRO A 67 4.22 7.41 8.87
N PRO A 68 5.36 7.45 9.60
CA PRO A 68 5.40 8.01 10.95
C PRO A 68 4.94 9.46 11.00
N ASP A 69 4.27 9.83 12.08
CA ASP A 69 4.00 11.23 12.40
C ASP A 69 5.30 11.93 12.80
N ILE A 70 5.43 13.20 12.40
CA ILE A 70 6.56 14.05 12.77
C ILE A 70 6.06 15.26 13.56
N GLN A 71 6.83 15.68 14.56
CA GLN A 71 6.51 16.90 15.30
C GLN A 71 6.71 18.12 14.40
N ASN A 72 5.83 19.12 14.53
CA ASN A 72 5.92 20.38 13.79
C ASN A 72 5.91 20.21 12.26
N GLY A 73 5.25 19.18 11.76
CA GLY A 73 5.05 18.96 10.34
C GLY A 73 3.86 18.06 10.06
N ILE A 74 3.59 17.85 8.78
CA ILE A 74 2.50 17.04 8.26
C ILE A 74 3.01 16.09 7.18
N CYS A 75 2.33 14.96 6.98
CA CYS A 75 2.62 13.99 5.94
C CYS A 75 1.40 13.83 5.01
N SER A 76 1.62 13.91 3.70
CA SER A 76 0.56 13.69 2.71
C SER A 76 0.08 12.23 2.72
N ASN A 77 -1.19 12.00 2.34
CA ASN A 77 -1.77 10.67 2.10
C ASN A 77 -1.96 9.78 3.34
N GLN A 78 -1.80 10.31 4.56
CA GLN A 78 -2.04 9.54 5.80
C GLN A 78 -3.47 9.00 5.90
N GLU A 79 -4.46 9.74 5.40
CA GLU A 79 -5.89 9.40 5.51
C GLU A 79 -6.29 8.15 4.73
N THR A 80 -5.51 7.74 3.72
CA THR A 80 -5.84 6.57 2.88
C THR A 80 -5.59 5.25 3.60
N GLY A 81 -4.70 5.22 4.60
CA GLY A 81 -4.37 4.02 5.39
C GLY A 81 -3.72 2.86 4.63
N VAL A 82 -3.57 2.97 3.30
CA VAL A 82 -3.06 1.93 2.40
C VAL A 82 -1.92 2.52 1.59
N PHE A 83 -0.73 1.90 1.67
CA PHE A 83 0.49 2.41 1.04
C PHE A 83 1.13 1.34 0.15
N PRO A 84 0.56 1.02 -1.03
CA PRO A 84 1.09 0.00 -1.92
C PRO A 84 2.49 0.37 -2.41
N SER A 85 3.27 -0.65 -2.79
CA SER A 85 4.57 -0.43 -3.40
C SER A 85 4.50 0.56 -4.57
N GLY A 86 5.47 1.47 -4.63
CA GLY A 86 5.56 2.51 -5.66
C GLY A 86 4.90 3.83 -5.29
N ILE A 87 4.07 3.90 -4.25
CA ILE A 87 3.48 5.17 -3.80
C ILE A 87 4.52 6.10 -3.18
N PHE A 88 4.23 7.40 -3.18
CA PHE A 88 5.04 8.43 -2.54
C PHE A 88 4.25 9.16 -1.47
N VAL A 89 4.94 9.50 -0.38
CA VAL A 89 4.45 10.41 0.66
C VAL A 89 5.41 11.57 0.81
N LYS A 90 4.88 12.76 1.07
CA LYS A 90 5.64 13.99 1.22
C LYS A 90 5.42 14.57 2.61
N TYR A 91 6.53 14.84 3.28
CA TYR A 91 6.57 15.57 4.53
C TYR A 91 6.75 17.06 4.28
N THR A 92 6.03 17.87 5.05
CA THR A 92 6.13 19.33 5.02
C THR A 92 6.18 19.84 6.45
N CYS A 93 7.18 20.64 6.79
CA CYS A 93 7.26 21.27 8.10
C CYS A 93 6.31 22.46 8.20
N ASN A 94 5.82 22.70 9.42
CA ASN A 94 5.03 23.88 9.75
C ASN A 94 5.89 25.15 9.60
N PRO A 95 5.26 26.32 9.39
CA PRO A 95 5.97 27.59 9.36
C PRO A 95 6.87 27.79 10.58
N GLY A 96 8.11 28.26 10.38
CA GLY A 96 9.10 28.43 11.44
C GLY A 96 9.94 27.19 11.75
N TYR A 97 9.82 26.12 10.94
CA TYR A 97 10.63 24.92 11.04
C TYR A 97 11.26 24.57 9.69
N ALA A 98 12.52 24.13 9.73
CA ALA A 98 13.27 23.62 8.59
C ALA A 98 13.20 22.09 8.55
N LEU A 99 13.02 21.53 7.36
CA LEU A 99 13.00 20.09 7.15
C LEU A 99 14.43 19.54 7.07
N ILE A 100 14.74 18.58 7.93
CA ILE A 100 16.03 17.89 8.01
C ILE A 100 15.84 16.44 7.58
N GLY A 101 16.43 16.07 6.43
CA GLY A 101 16.31 14.74 5.83
C GLY A 101 15.57 14.75 4.49
N GLU A 102 15.06 13.59 4.08
CA GLU A 102 14.34 13.42 2.81
C GLU A 102 12.88 13.82 2.95
N ALA A 103 12.46 14.85 2.21
CA ALA A 103 11.08 15.33 2.24
C ALA A 103 10.08 14.36 1.59
N THR A 104 10.53 13.45 0.72
CA THR A 104 9.67 12.52 -0.01
C THR A 104 10.14 11.10 0.18
N LEU A 105 9.25 10.22 0.66
CA LEU A 105 9.52 8.80 0.82
C LEU A 105 8.75 7.99 -0.21
N ARG A 106 9.41 6.99 -0.80
CA ARG A 106 8.79 6.02 -1.72
C ARG A 106 8.58 4.70 -0.99
N CYS A 107 7.41 4.09 -1.15
CA CYS A 107 7.21 2.72 -0.72
C CYS A 107 7.93 1.76 -1.69
N THR A 108 8.84 0.95 -1.17
CA THR A 108 9.63 0.02 -1.98
C THR A 108 8.91 -1.32 -2.17
N ASN A 109 9.34 -2.09 -3.17
CA ASN A 109 8.88 -3.48 -3.40
C ASN A 109 9.22 -4.43 -2.24
N ALA A 110 9.96 -3.97 -1.23
CA ALA A 110 10.24 -4.72 -0.01
C ALA A 110 9.27 -4.37 1.14
N GLY A 111 8.25 -3.53 0.91
CA GLY A 111 7.28 -3.13 1.95
C GLY A 111 7.87 -2.18 3.00
N ARG A 112 8.92 -1.44 2.65
CA ARG A 112 9.55 -0.43 3.51
C ARG A 112 9.72 0.89 2.79
N TRP A 113 9.70 1.98 3.55
CA TRP A 113 10.01 3.31 3.04
C TRP A 113 11.46 3.40 2.57
N SER A 114 11.69 4.18 1.50
CA SER A 114 13.01 4.35 0.88
C SER A 114 14.04 5.02 1.81
N SER A 115 13.57 5.86 2.73
CA SER A 115 14.39 6.58 3.72
C SER A 115 13.61 6.68 5.05
N PRO A 116 14.28 7.00 6.17
CA PRO A 116 13.62 7.36 7.43
C PRO A 116 12.78 8.64 7.30
N ALA A 117 11.81 8.82 8.21
CA ALA A 117 11.04 10.08 8.28
C ALA A 117 11.97 11.27 8.63
N PRO A 118 11.75 12.45 8.01
CA PRO A 118 12.54 13.64 8.30
C PRO A 118 12.15 14.26 9.65
N ASN A 119 12.98 15.15 10.16
CA ASN A 119 12.69 15.96 11.34
C ASN A 119 12.39 17.41 10.95
N CYS A 120 11.55 18.08 11.73
CA CYS A 120 11.34 19.51 11.62
C CYS A 120 12.01 20.23 12.77
N GLU A 121 13.09 20.95 12.48
CA GLU A 121 13.86 21.70 13.48
C GLU A 121 13.49 23.17 13.44
N GLY A 122 13.29 23.78 14.60
CA GLY A 122 12.89 25.18 14.69
C GLY A 122 13.94 26.08 14.03
N THR A 123 13.52 26.89 13.07
CA THR A 123 14.37 27.96 12.56
C THR A 123 14.34 29.04 13.62
N PHE A 124 15.44 29.22 14.35
CA PHE A 124 15.60 30.41 15.17
C PHE A 124 15.52 31.60 14.22
N CYS A 125 14.41 32.33 14.27
CA CYS A 125 14.40 33.70 13.80
C CYS A 125 15.31 34.45 14.73
N ASP A 126 16.58 34.57 14.35
CA ASP A 126 17.50 35.46 15.01
C ASP A 126 17.15 36.89 14.63
N HIS A 127 16.05 37.38 15.19
CA HIS A 127 15.72 38.80 15.21
C HIS A 127 16.60 39.55 16.23
N ASN A 128 17.81 39.08 16.57
CA ASN A 128 18.67 39.79 17.51
C ASN A 128 20.21 39.66 17.37
N ILE A 129 20.77 39.19 16.24
CA ILE A 129 22.20 39.41 15.94
C ILE A 129 22.37 40.54 14.91
N SER A 130 21.80 41.72 15.18
CA SER A 130 22.21 42.96 14.48
C SER A 130 22.09 44.23 15.33
N PHE A 131 21.27 44.27 16.39
CA PHE A 131 21.21 45.45 17.26
C PHE A 131 22.22 45.45 18.41
N TYR A 132 22.58 44.29 18.98
CA TYR A 132 23.53 44.23 20.11
C TYR A 132 25.01 44.47 19.73
N LYS A 133 25.34 44.61 18.44
CA LYS A 133 26.71 44.85 17.97
C LYS A 133 27.02 46.30 17.57
N LEU A 134 26.07 47.23 17.73
CA LEU A 134 26.25 48.66 17.37
C LEU A 134 26.05 49.64 18.54
N LEU A 135 25.98 49.17 19.79
CA LEU A 135 25.95 50.02 20.99
C LEU A 135 27.24 49.97 21.83
N LYS A 136 28.35 49.59 21.19
CA LYS A 136 29.70 49.79 21.75
C LYS A 136 30.59 50.41 20.68
N GLU A 137 30.46 51.72 20.53
CA GLU A 137 31.56 52.68 20.27
C GLU A 137 31.06 54.08 20.60
#